data_AF-A0A1D8JFB4-F1
#
_entry.id   AF-A0A1D8JFB4-F1
#
_cell.length_a   1.000
_cell.length_b   1.000
_cell.length_c   1.000
_cell.angle_alpha   90.00
_cell.angle_beta   90.00
_cell.angle_gamma   90.00
#
_symmetry.space_group_name_H-M   'P 1'
#
loop_
_entity.id
_entity.type
_entity.pdbx_description
1 polymer ?
#
loop_
_entity_poly.entity_id
_entity_poly.type
_entity_poly.pdbx_seq_one_letter_code
_entity_poly.pdbx_strand_id
1 'polypeptide(L)' 'MEFNQEKPVSFHMPGHKYGELSGLPPGVRSALSFDFTELNDLDDFHQPEDVIADAQDKTSALQGEQVQ' A
#
# COMPACT_ATOMS: atom_id res chain seq x y z
N MET A 1 2.05 5.95 -6.19
CA MET A 1 3.31 5.47 -6.82
C MET A 1 4.46 6.46 -6.68
N GLU A 2 4.18 7.76 -6.56
CA GLU A 2 5.20 8.81 -6.44
C GLU A 2 6.06 8.66 -5.17
N PHE A 3 5.45 8.31 -4.03
CA PHE A 3 6.15 8.12 -2.75
C PHE A 3 7.31 7.10 -2.79
N ASN A 4 7.15 5.96 -3.48
CA ASN A 4 8.19 4.94 -3.55
C ASN A 4 9.34 5.30 -4.51
N GLN A 5 9.18 6.30 -5.36
CA GLN A 5 10.24 6.72 -6.29
C GLN A 5 11.34 7.51 -5.58
N GLU A 6 11.02 8.20 -4.49
CA GLU A 6 11.97 9.05 -3.78
C GLU A 6 12.95 8.28 -2.88
N LYS A 7 12.68 7.00 -2.60
CA LYS A 7 13.47 6.13 -1.70
C LYS A 7 13.94 6.84 -0.42
N PRO A 8 13.03 7.45 0.37
CA PRO A 8 13.42 8.18 1.55
C PRO A 8 14.05 7.24 2.59
N VAL A 9 15.04 7.75 3.34
CA VAL A 9 15.58 7.02 4.49
C VAL A 9 14.53 7.02 5.60
N SER A 10 13.78 5.92 5.70
CA SER A 10 12.71 5.79 6.69
C SER A 10 13.21 5.22 8.01
N PHE A 11 13.01 5.98 9.09
CA PHE A 11 13.14 5.49 10.47
C PHE A 11 11.83 4.88 10.99
N HIS A 12 10.75 4.94 10.21
CA HIS A 12 9.45 4.36 10.53
C HIS A 12 9.40 2.85 10.26
N MET A 13 8.42 2.15 10.82
CA MET A 13 8.12 0.77 10.45
C MET A 13 7.60 0.68 8.99
N PRO A 14 7.57 -0.52 8.37
CA PRO A 14 8.12 -1.80 8.81
C PRO A 14 9.67 -1.86 8.87
N GLY A 15 10.19 -2.79 9.69
CA GLY A 15 11.63 -2.93 9.95
C GLY A 15 12.47 -3.44 8.77
N HIS A 16 11.85 -4.07 7.76
CA HIS A 16 12.57 -4.56 6.57
C HIS A 16 12.94 -3.46 5.57
N LYS A 17 12.49 -2.21 5.80
CA LYS A 17 12.85 -1.00 5.03
C LYS A 17 12.78 -1.20 3.52
N TYR A 18 11.57 -1.25 2.97
CA TYR A 18 11.35 -1.45 1.53
C TYR A 18 11.87 -2.80 0.99
N GLY A 19 12.27 -3.70 1.89
CA GLY A 19 12.88 -5.00 1.57
C GLY A 19 14.40 -5.00 1.70
N GLU A 20 15.06 -3.85 1.90
CA GLU A 20 16.52 -3.75 1.99
C GLU A 20 17.13 -4.56 3.13
N LEU A 21 16.41 -4.64 4.26
CA LEU A 21 16.84 -5.38 5.45
C LEU A 21 16.16 -6.75 5.55
N SER A 22 15.67 -7.29 4.42
CA SER A 22 15.01 -8.59 4.36
C SER A 22 15.94 -9.70 3.89
N GLY A 23 15.88 -10.85 4.57
CA GLY A 23 16.54 -12.10 4.13
C GLY A 23 15.72 -12.91 3.12
N LEU A 24 14.60 -12.37 2.62
CA LEU A 24 13.70 -13.08 1.71
C LEU A 24 14.26 -13.19 0.28
N PRO A 25 13.81 -14.20 -0.50
CA PRO A 25 14.19 -14.33 -1.90
C PRO A 25 13.85 -13.08 -2.73
N PRO A 26 14.61 -12.76 -3.81
CA PRO A 26 14.42 -11.54 -4.60
C PRO A 26 12.98 -11.32 -5.10
N GLY A 27 12.29 -12.39 -5.51
CA GLY A 27 10.90 -12.31 -5.96
C GLY A 27 9.96 -11.76 -4.89
N VAL A 28 10.16 -12.13 -3.62
CA VAL A 28 9.36 -11.66 -2.50
C VAL A 28 9.84 -10.30 -2.00
N ARG A 29 11.16 -10.08 -1.98
CA ARG A 29 11.76 -8.79 -1.55
C ARG A 29 11.23 -7.61 -2.37
N SER A 30 10.99 -7.80 -3.67
CA SER A 30 10.45 -6.72 -4.52
C SER A 30 9.07 -6.22 -4.08
N ALA A 31 8.21 -7.12 -3.58
CA ALA A 31 6.87 -6.77 -3.09
C ALA A 31 6.92 -5.92 -1.81
N LEU A 32 7.94 -6.11 -0.97
CA LEU A 32 8.12 -5.34 0.27
C LEU A 32 8.41 -3.85 0.04
N SER A 33 8.68 -3.44 -1.20
CA SER A 33 8.78 -2.01 -1.54
C SER A 33 7.43 -1.28 -1.53
N PHE A 34 6.31 -2.03 -1.46
CA PHE A 34 4.95 -1.50 -1.35
C PHE A 34 4.35 -1.69 0.05
N ASP A 35 5.05 -2.37 0.95
CA ASP A 35 4.59 -2.64 2.31
C ASP A 35 4.84 -1.42 3.20
N PHE A 36 3.83 -0.56 3.26
CA PHE A 36 3.80 0.68 4.02
C PHE A 36 2.72 0.63 5.07
N THR A 37 2.99 1.27 6.21
CA THR A 37 2.00 1.47 7.28
C THR A 37 2.04 2.92 7.76
N GLU A 38 0.86 3.49 8.04
CA GLU A 38 0.66 4.70 8.86
C GLU A 38 1.59 5.88 8.54
N LEU A 39 1.76 6.19 7.25
CA LEU A 39 2.46 7.39 6.81
C LEU A 39 1.42 8.50 6.57
N ASN A 40 1.72 9.72 7.04
CA ASN A 40 0.78 10.86 6.98
C ASN A 40 0.29 11.20 5.56
N ASP A 41 1.10 10.90 4.54
CA ASP A 41 0.76 11.19 3.13
C ASP A 41 0.00 10.03 2.45
N LEU A 42 -0.35 8.98 3.20
CA LEU A 42 -1.15 7.86 2.72
C LEU A 42 -2.58 7.96 3.25
N ASP A 43 -3.51 7.41 2.47
CA ASP A 43 -4.90 7.22 2.89
C ASP A 43 -4.98 6.19 4.04
N ASP A 44 -5.91 6.41 4.97
CA ASP A 44 -6.09 5.55 6.14
C ASP A 44 -7.08 4.42 5.82
N PHE A 45 -6.60 3.18 5.91
CA PHE A 45 -7.45 2.02 5.67
C PHE A 45 -8.59 1.87 6.69
N HIS A 46 -8.40 2.32 7.93
CA HIS A 46 -9.43 2.23 8.98
C HIS A 46 -10.55 3.26 8.79
N GLN A 47 -10.24 4.38 8.15
CA GLN A 47 -11.18 5.44 7.81
C GLN A 47 -10.83 5.99 6.42
N PRO A 48 -11.21 5.27 5.34
CA PRO A 48 -10.78 5.64 4.00
C PRO A 48 -11.53 6.89 3.52
N GLU A 49 -10.78 7.89 3.07
CA GLU A 49 -11.33 9.17 2.61
C GLU A 49 -10.91 9.52 1.17
N ASP A 50 -9.96 8.78 0.58
CA ASP A 50 -9.43 9.05 -0.76
C ASP A 50 -9.40 7.78 -1.63
N VAL A 51 -8.22 7.38 -2.13
CA VAL A 51 -8.07 6.31 -3.13
C VAL A 51 -8.57 4.95 -2.65
N ILE A 52 -8.55 4.68 -1.34
CA ILE A 52 -9.10 3.45 -0.77
C ILE A 52 -10.63 3.48 -0.85
N ALA A 53 -11.26 4.62 -0.54
CA ALA A 53 -12.72 4.77 -0.61
C ALA A 53 -13.20 4.62 -2.07
N ASP A 54 -12.55 5.29 -3.02
CA ASP A 54 -12.86 5.16 -4.46
C ASP A 54 -12.71 3.71 -4.96
N ALA A 55 -11.68 2.98 -4.50
CA ALA A 55 -11.50 1.58 -4.83
C ALA A 55 -12.62 0.69 -4.24
N GLN A 56 -13.06 0.96 -3.01
CA GLN A 56 -14.17 0.25 -2.36
C GLN A 56 -15.50 0.51 -3.08
N ASP A 57 -15.77 1.75 -3.48
CA ASP A 57 -16.96 2.13 -4.24
C ASP A 57 -17.00 1.44 -5.61
N LYS A 58 -15.88 1.44 -6.35
CA LYS A 58 -15.77 0.74 -7.64
C LYS A 58 -15.99 -0.77 -7.49
N THR A 59 -15.42 -1.37 -6.45
CA THR A 59 -15.61 -2.79 -6.17
C THR A 59 -17.08 -3.10 -5.88
N SER A 60 -17.73 -2.26 -5.08
CA SER A 60 -19.16 -2.40 -4.74
C SER A 60 -20.06 -2.23 -5.97
N ALA A 61 -19.76 -1.26 -6.83
CA ALA A 61 -20.47 -1.04 -8.08
C ALA A 61 -20.36 -2.24 -9.03
N LEU A 62 -19.14 -2.77 -9.22
CA LEU A 62 -18.91 -3.96 -10.05
C LEU A 62 -19.68 -5.18 -9.53
N GLN A 63 -19.68 -5.39 -8.22
CA GLN A 63 -20.41 -6.51 -7.61
C GLN A 63 -21.93 -6.31 -7.68
N GLY A 64 -22.43 -5.09 -7.51
CA GLY A 64 -23.85 -4.77 -7.68
C GLY A 64 -24.34 -4.96 -9.12
N GLU A 65 -23.47 -4.75 -10.11
CA GLU A 65 -23.75 -5.02 -11.52
C GLU A 65 -23.84 -6.53 -11.83
N GLN A 66 -23.17 -7.40 -11.06
CA GLN A 66 -23.25 -8.86 -11.20
C GLN A 66 -24.52 -9.50 -10.61
N VAL A 67 -25.39 -8.72 -9.94
CA VAL A 67 -26.63 -9.19 -9.32
C VAL A 67 -27.89 -8.75 -10.10
N GLN A 68 -27.73 -8.24 -11.32
CA GLN A 68 -28.83 -7.88 -12.23
C GLN A 68 -28.94 -8.85 -13.42
#